data_AF-A0A932E4L7-F1
#
_entry.id   AF-A0A932E4L7-F1
#
_cell.length_a   1.000
_cell.length_b   1.000
_cell.length_c   1.000
_cell.angle_alpha   90.00
_cell.angle_beta   90.00
_cell.angle_gamma   90.00
#
_symmetry.space_group_name_H-M   'P 1'
#
loop_
_entity.id
_entity.type
_entity.pdbx_description
1 polymer ?
#
loop_
_entity_poly.entity_id
_entity_poly.type
_entity_poly.pdbx_seq_one_letter_code
_entity_poly.pdbx_strand_id
1 'polypeptide(L)'
;MIGRDTLAFRTLLEIAHLRPDIDEQRCRLVLEFLSTAGTVQAALHRDLAVLHLTELKLSVLAVLFLLHPSPSTPADLAAHTGVTRSARDRRTVYIHLTKAGQQAAEGGLVRYLGSVTRSARYVQPRTFPRLRGLCARLNEGTGRAVLAP
;
A
#
# COMPACT_ATOMS: atom_id res chain seq x y z
N MET A 1 9.69 -1.35 10.54
CA MET A 1 9.01 -2.65 10.36
C MET A 1 9.93 -3.75 10.85
N ILE A 2 9.40 -4.75 11.55
CA ILE A 2 10.19 -5.87 12.10
C ILE A 2 10.56 -6.82 10.95
N GLY A 3 11.85 -6.94 10.63
CA GLY A 3 12.33 -7.86 9.60
C GLY A 3 12.43 -9.30 10.13
N ARG A 4 12.20 -10.29 9.26
CA ARG A 4 12.24 -11.73 9.59
C ARG A 4 13.53 -12.15 10.32
N ASP A 5 14.67 -11.60 9.92
CA ASP A 5 15.98 -11.98 10.46
C ASP A 5 16.40 -11.17 11.69
N THR A 6 15.51 -10.33 12.23
CA THR A 6 15.81 -9.48 13.37
C THR A 6 15.61 -10.21 14.70
N LEU A 7 16.35 -9.79 15.73
CA LEU A 7 16.16 -10.27 17.10
C LEU A 7 14.71 -10.05 17.57
N ALA A 8 14.13 -8.89 17.27
CA ALA A 8 12.75 -8.56 17.62
C ALA A 8 11.73 -9.57 17.07
N PHE A 9 11.91 -10.04 15.83
CA PHE A 9 11.04 -11.06 15.24
C PHE A 9 11.10 -12.38 16.04
N ARG A 10 12.32 -12.85 16.34
CA ARG A 10 12.53 -14.10 17.09
C ARG A 10 11.98 -13.98 18.50
N THR A 11 12.28 -12.89 19.21
CA THR A 11 11.79 -12.64 20.56
C THR A 11 10.26 -12.64 20.63
N LEU A 12 9.57 -12.03 19.66
CA LEU A 12 8.09 -12.05 19.63
C LEU A 12 7.52 -13.46 19.47
N LEU A 13 8.17 -14.32 18.68
CA LEU A 13 7.74 -15.71 18.52
C LEU A 13 8.02 -16.55 19.76
N GLU A 14 9.16 -16.35 20.41
CA GLU A 14 9.46 -17.00 21.69
C GLU A 14 8.43 -16.60 22.77
N ILE A 15 8.06 -15.31 22.83
CA ILE A 15 7.01 -14.86 23.75
C ILE A 15 5.66 -15.53 23.43
N ALA A 16 5.28 -15.63 22.15
CA ALA A 16 4.05 -16.29 21.75
C ALA A 16 4.07 -17.79 22.09
N HIS A 17 5.21 -18.45 21.93
CA HIS A 17 5.41 -19.86 22.26
C HIS A 17 5.22 -20.13 23.76
N LEU A 18 5.71 -19.23 24.62
CA LEU A 18 5.62 -19.35 26.07
C LEU A 18 4.22 -19.02 26.63
N ARG A 19 3.28 -18.57 25.80
CA ARG A 19 1.96 -18.05 26.23
C ARG A 19 0.83 -18.93 25.68
N PRO A 20 0.16 -19.73 26.54
CA PRO A 20 -0.87 -20.67 26.08
C PRO A 20 -2.13 -19.99 25.53
N ASP A 21 -2.33 -18.71 25.84
CA ASP A 21 -3.41 -17.86 25.35
C ASP A 21 -3.15 -17.27 23.95
N ILE A 22 -1.94 -17.43 23.41
CA ILE A 22 -1.51 -16.85 22.13
C ILE A 22 -1.28 -17.96 21.10
N ASP A 23 -1.90 -17.81 19.92
CA ASP A 23 -1.66 -18.70 18.79
C ASP A 23 -0.35 -18.33 18.08
N GLU A 24 0.74 -19.03 18.42
CA GLU A 24 2.08 -18.83 17.85
C GLU A 24 2.06 -18.90 16.30
N GLN A 25 1.29 -19.82 15.72
CA GLN A 25 1.25 -20.02 14.27
C GLN A 25 0.60 -18.82 13.57
N ARG A 26 -0.47 -18.27 14.15
CA ARG A 26 -1.07 -17.01 13.64
C ARG A 26 -0.12 -15.83 13.79
N CYS A 27 0.56 -15.70 14.93
CA CYS A 27 1.58 -14.66 15.13
C CYS A 27 2.69 -14.74 14.09
N ARG A 28 3.23 -15.95 13.86
CA ARG A 28 4.25 -16.20 12.84
C ARG A 28 3.78 -15.80 11.45
N LEU A 29 2.59 -16.25 11.04
CA LEU A 29 2.02 -15.91 9.74
C LEU A 29 1.90 -14.39 9.55
N VAL A 30 1.35 -13.67 10.53
CA VAL A 30 1.17 -12.21 10.45
C VAL A 30 2.51 -11.48 10.41
N LEU A 31 3.47 -11.89 11.25
CA LEU A 31 4.80 -11.27 11.27
C LEU A 31 5.56 -11.52 9.96
N GLU A 32 5.52 -12.72 9.41
CA GLU A 32 6.13 -13.04 8.10
C GLU A 32 5.46 -12.25 6.97
N PHE A 33 4.14 -12.12 7.02
CA PHE A 33 3.38 -11.31 6.06
C PHE A 33 3.80 -9.84 6.12
N LEU A 34 3.86 -9.24 7.32
CA LEU A 34 4.30 -7.86 7.51
C LEU A 34 5.73 -7.66 7.01
N SER A 35 6.68 -8.49 7.43
CA SER A 35 8.09 -8.40 6.99
C SER A 35 8.22 -8.50 5.46
N THR A 36 7.43 -9.37 4.83
CA THR A 36 7.42 -9.52 3.37
C THR A 36 6.83 -8.26 2.72
N ALA A 37 5.70 -7.78 3.23
CA ALA A 37 5.01 -6.59 2.71
C ALA A 37 5.93 -5.36 2.70
N GLY A 38 6.65 -5.07 3.78
CA GLY A 38 7.54 -3.91 3.74
C GLY A 38 8.87 -4.14 3.01
N THR A 39 9.28 -5.38 2.77
CA THR A 39 10.38 -5.64 1.82
C THR A 39 9.94 -5.27 0.41
N VAL A 40 8.72 -5.67 0.03
CA VAL A 40 8.11 -5.28 -1.24
C VAL A 40 7.91 -3.77 -1.30
N GLN A 41 7.38 -3.15 -0.25
CA GLN A 41 7.17 -1.71 -0.18
C GLN A 41 8.48 -0.93 -0.31
N ALA A 42 9.54 -1.34 0.40
CA ALA A 42 10.85 -0.70 0.30
C ALA A 42 11.43 -0.80 -1.12
N ALA A 43 11.22 -1.92 -1.81
CA ALA A 43 11.62 -2.06 -3.21
C ALA A 43 10.84 -1.10 -4.12
N LEU A 44 9.51 -1.00 -3.95
CA LEU A 44 8.67 -0.08 -4.72
C LEU A 44 9.01 1.40 -4.42
N HIS A 45 9.30 1.75 -3.18
CA HIS A 45 9.72 3.10 -2.79
C HIS A 45 11.03 3.50 -3.43
N ARG A 46 12.02 2.58 -3.51
CA ARG A 46 13.26 2.85 -4.23
C ARG A 46 13.03 3.14 -5.70
N ASP A 47 12.16 2.37 -6.35
CA ASP A 47 11.81 2.59 -7.76
C ASP A 47 11.08 3.93 -7.98
N LEU A 48 10.21 4.32 -7.05
CA LEU A 48 9.53 5.63 -7.09
C LEU A 48 10.50 6.79 -6.82
N ALA A 49 11.50 6.60 -5.95
CA ALA A 49 12.50 7.62 -5.64
C ALA A 49 13.33 8.00 -6.87
N VAL A 50 13.61 7.05 -7.78
CA VAL A 50 14.27 7.32 -9.08
C VAL A 50 13.45 8.28 -9.96
N LEU A 51 12.12 8.31 -9.76
CA LEU A 51 11.19 9.20 -10.45
C LEU A 51 10.87 10.48 -9.66
N HIS A 52 11.51 10.69 -8.50
CA HIS A 52 11.16 11.75 -7.54
C HIS A 52 9.68 11.74 -7.11
N LEU A 53 9.04 10.58 -7.15
CA LEU A 53 7.65 10.36 -6.75
C LEU A 53 7.60 9.74 -5.34
N THR A 54 6.57 10.12 -4.60
CA THR A 54 6.14 9.41 -3.39
C THR A 54 4.89 8.57 -3.72
N GLU A 55 4.53 7.61 -2.87
CA GLU A 55 3.27 6.87 -3.05
C GLU A 55 2.07 7.80 -3.14
N LEU A 56 1.98 8.83 -2.29
CA LEU A 56 0.89 9.80 -2.35
C LEU A 56 0.86 10.57 -3.69
N LYS A 57 2.02 11.03 -4.18
CA LYS A 57 2.09 11.71 -5.49
C LYS A 57 1.66 10.76 -6.61
N LEU A 58 2.08 9.50 -6.58
CA LEU A 58 1.66 8.49 -7.54
C LEU A 58 0.15 8.28 -7.49
N SER A 59 -0.45 8.12 -6.31
CA SER A 59 -1.89 7.95 -6.13
C SER A 59 -2.67 9.15 -6.65
N VAL A 60 -2.22 10.38 -6.36
CA VAL A 60 -2.84 11.60 -6.92
C VAL A 60 -2.76 11.62 -8.44
N LEU A 61 -1.61 11.28 -9.02
CA LEU A 61 -1.46 11.20 -10.48
C LEU A 61 -2.36 10.13 -11.09
N ALA A 62 -2.50 8.96 -10.46
CA ALA A 62 -3.40 7.91 -10.90
C ALA A 62 -4.86 8.37 -10.93
N VAL A 63 -5.32 9.06 -9.88
CA VAL A 63 -6.68 9.61 -9.81
C VAL A 63 -6.90 10.69 -10.86
N LEU A 64 -5.97 11.65 -10.99
CA LEU A 64 -6.05 12.69 -12.01
C LEU A 64 -6.05 12.11 -13.43
N PHE A 65 -5.29 11.05 -13.67
CA PHE A 65 -5.27 10.35 -14.96
C PHE A 65 -6.59 9.64 -15.23
N LEU A 66 -7.18 8.98 -14.23
CA LEU A 66 -8.48 8.32 -14.33
C LEU A 66 -9.62 9.30 -14.61
N LEU A 67 -9.57 10.50 -14.01
CA LEU A 67 -10.63 11.51 -14.12
C LEU A 67 -10.46 12.42 -15.34
N HIS A 68 -9.31 12.39 -16.03
CA HIS A 68 -9.04 13.23 -17.20
C HIS A 68 -10.07 12.96 -18.33
N PRO A 69 -10.61 14.01 -19.01
CA PRO A 69 -10.21 15.42 -18.96
C PRO A 69 -10.92 16.25 -17.87
N SER A 70 -11.77 15.65 -17.05
CA SER A 70 -12.55 16.37 -16.06
C SER A 70 -11.65 16.96 -14.97
N PRO A 71 -11.87 18.23 -14.57
CA PRO A 71 -11.17 18.79 -13.42
C PRO A 71 -11.48 17.99 -12.15
N SER A 72 -10.52 17.91 -11.25
CA SER A 72 -10.71 17.35 -9.91
C SER A 72 -10.55 18.43 -8.86
N THR A 73 -11.27 18.33 -7.75
CA THR A 73 -11.06 19.17 -6.57
C THR A 73 -10.16 18.45 -5.55
N PRO A 74 -9.54 19.17 -4.60
CA PRO A 74 -8.86 18.53 -3.48
C PRO A 74 -9.74 17.58 -2.67
N ALA A 75 -11.06 17.81 -2.64
CA ALA A 75 -12.01 16.92 -1.97
C ALA A 75 -12.13 15.57 -2.71
N ASP A 76 -12.20 15.61 -4.04
CA ASP A 76 -12.23 14.40 -4.87
C ASP A 76 -10.93 13.60 -4.69
N LEU A 77 -9.78 14.28 -4.74
CA LEU A 77 -8.48 13.63 -4.54
C LEU A 77 -8.36 12.99 -3.14
N ALA A 78 -8.80 13.70 -2.10
CA ALA A 78 -8.82 13.17 -0.73
C ALA A 78 -9.70 11.92 -0.62
N ALA A 79 -10.91 11.96 -1.19
CA ALA A 79 -11.85 10.84 -1.19
C ALA A 79 -11.28 9.59 -1.90
N HIS A 80 -10.51 9.77 -2.97
CA HIS A 80 -9.95 8.67 -3.75
C HIS A 80 -8.58 8.16 -3.27
N THR A 81 -7.80 8.99 -2.57
CA THR A 81 -6.45 8.60 -2.11
C THR A 81 -6.38 8.21 -0.63
N GLY A 82 -7.51 8.28 0.10
CA GLY A 82 -7.60 7.91 1.51
C GLY A 82 -6.87 8.87 2.45
N VAL A 83 -6.52 10.07 1.98
CA VAL A 83 -5.93 11.13 2.80
C VAL A 83 -7.00 12.11 3.26
N THR A 84 -6.83 12.67 4.46
CA THR A 84 -7.73 13.70 4.97
C THR A 84 -7.30 15.08 4.47
N ARG A 85 -8.28 15.90 4.09
CA ARG A 85 -8.06 17.31 3.78
C ARG A 85 -7.77 18.07 5.08
N SER A 86 -6.82 19.02 5.02
CA SER A 86 -6.65 19.98 6.11
C SER A 86 -7.93 20.80 6.30
N ALA A 87 -8.49 20.78 7.52
CA ALA A 87 -9.72 21.49 7.86
C ALA A 87 -9.64 23.02 7.70
N ARG A 88 -8.43 23.56 7.53
CA ARG A 88 -8.15 25.00 7.52
C ARG A 88 -8.39 25.66 6.16
N ASP A 89 -8.32 24.92 5.07
CA ASP A 89 -8.57 25.45 3.74
C ASP A 89 -9.99 25.04 3.30
N ARG A 90 -10.84 26.03 3.01
CA ARG A 90 -12.23 25.86 2.53
C ARG A 90 -12.42 26.24 1.06
N ARG A 91 -11.37 26.65 0.35
CA ARG A 91 -11.48 27.05 -1.05
C ARG A 91 -11.73 25.82 -1.94
N THR A 92 -12.53 26.01 -2.99
CA THR A 92 -12.66 25.04 -4.08
C THR A 92 -11.70 25.46 -5.17
N VAL A 93 -10.64 24.68 -5.34
CA VAL A 93 -9.66 24.85 -6.41
C VAL A 93 -9.83 23.69 -7.38
N TYR A 94 -9.90 23.98 -8.68
CA TYR A 94 -9.92 22.95 -9.70
C TYR A 94 -8.49 22.62 -10.14
N ILE A 95 -8.19 21.33 -10.18
CA ILE A 95 -6.90 20.78 -10.54
C ILE A 95 -7.08 20.10 -11.90
N HIS A 96 -6.28 20.52 -12.87
CA HIS A 96 -6.23 19.94 -14.20
C HIS A 96 -4.88 19.25 -14.41
N LEU A 97 -4.91 18.07 -15.02
CA LEU A 97 -3.70 17.41 -15.48
C LEU A 97 -3.25 18.10 -16.79
N THR A 98 -2.04 18.66 -16.79
CA THR A 98 -1.46 19.22 -18.01
C THR A 98 -1.01 18.10 -18.95
N LYS A 99 -0.78 18.39 -20.24
CA LYS A 99 -0.24 17.39 -21.19
C LYS A 99 1.10 16.81 -20.72
N ALA A 100 1.99 17.65 -20.19
CA ALA A 100 3.24 17.20 -19.60
C ALA A 100 3.00 16.32 -18.35
N GLY A 101 2.04 16.70 -17.50
CA GLY A 101 1.62 15.91 -16.34
C GLY A 101 1.04 14.55 -16.73
N GLN A 102 0.28 14.47 -17.82
CA GLN A 102 -0.27 13.23 -18.36
C GLN A 102 0.83 12.28 -18.81
N GLN A 103 1.80 12.76 -19.59
CA GLN A 103 2.94 11.96 -20.04
C GLN A 103 3.79 11.47 -18.86
N ALA A 104 4.04 12.34 -17.87
CA ALA A 104 4.76 11.97 -16.66
C ALA A 104 3.98 10.92 -15.83
N ALA A 105 2.66 11.08 -15.69
CA ALA A 105 1.79 10.14 -15.00
C ALA A 105 1.81 8.76 -15.69
N GLU A 106 1.62 8.72 -17.01
CA GLU A 106 1.66 7.48 -17.79
C GLU A 106 2.98 6.74 -17.62
N GLY A 107 4.12 7.43 -17.80
CA GLY A 107 5.44 6.84 -17.62
C GLY A 107 5.70 6.35 -16.20
N GLY A 108 5.25 7.11 -15.18
CA GLY A 108 5.35 6.74 -13.78
C GLY A 108 4.51 5.51 -13.42
N LEU A 109 3.26 5.47 -13.90
CA LEU A 109 2.32 4.36 -13.67
C LEU A 109 2.82 3.08 -14.33
N VAL A 110 3.25 3.13 -15.59
CA VAL A 110 3.81 1.97 -16.30
C VAL A 110 5.03 1.42 -15.58
N ARG A 111 5.96 2.30 -15.14
CA ARG A 111 7.14 1.88 -14.37
C ARG A 111 6.76 1.22 -13.05
N TYR A 112 5.84 1.84 -12.29
CA TYR A 112 5.36 1.31 -11.01
C TYR A 112 4.69 -0.07 -11.18
N LEU A 113 3.77 -0.22 -12.14
CA LEU A 113 3.12 -1.50 -12.43
C LEU A 113 4.12 -2.56 -12.90
N GLY A 114 5.14 -2.16 -13.67
CA GLY A 114 6.26 -3.02 -14.02
C GLY A 114 7.04 -3.50 -12.80
N SER A 115 7.29 -2.62 -11.82
CA SER A 115 7.94 -2.97 -10.56
C SER A 115 7.10 -3.94 -9.72
N VAL A 116 5.80 -3.68 -9.59
CA VAL A 116 4.85 -4.59 -8.90
C VAL A 116 4.86 -5.97 -9.56
N THR A 117 4.82 -6.02 -10.89
CA THR A 117 4.86 -7.27 -11.66
C THR A 117 6.18 -8.02 -11.45
N ARG A 118 7.33 -7.31 -11.45
CA ARG A 118 8.63 -7.91 -11.16
C ARG A 118 8.70 -8.47 -9.74
N SER A 119 8.13 -7.79 -8.75
CA SER A 119 8.06 -8.33 -7.38
C SER A 119 7.18 -9.58 -7.30
N ALA A 120 6.09 -9.63 -8.07
CA ALA A 120 5.20 -10.78 -8.12
C ALA A 120 5.75 -11.99 -8.89
N ARG A 121 6.87 -11.85 -9.64
CA ARG A 121 7.42 -12.92 -10.50
C ARG A 121 7.81 -14.20 -9.75
N TYR A 122 8.05 -14.10 -8.46
CA TYR A 122 8.43 -15.23 -7.59
C TYR A 122 7.23 -16.01 -7.05
N VAL A 123 6.02 -15.55 -7.33
CA VAL A 123 4.78 -16.16 -6.87
C VAL A 123 4.16 -16.93 -8.03
N GLN A 124 3.94 -18.23 -7.83
CA GLN A 124 3.34 -19.09 -8.85
C GLN A 124 1.90 -18.64 -9.17
N PRO A 125 1.46 -18.54 -10.44
CA PRO A 125 0.12 -18.04 -10.77
C PRO A 125 -1.04 -18.77 -10.07
N ARG A 126 -0.88 -20.08 -9.85
CA ARG A 126 -1.86 -20.92 -9.11
C ARG A 126 -2.08 -20.50 -7.66
N THR A 127 -1.18 -19.74 -7.05
CA THR A 127 -1.32 -19.28 -5.65
C THR A 127 -2.01 -17.91 -5.55
N PHE A 128 -2.18 -17.16 -6.66
CA PHE A 128 -2.79 -15.84 -6.63
C PHE A 128 -4.20 -15.80 -6.00
N PRO A 129 -5.13 -16.72 -6.33
CA PRO A 129 -6.46 -16.70 -5.70
C PRO A 129 -6.40 -16.91 -4.19
N ARG A 130 -5.50 -17.78 -3.72
CA ARG A 130 -5.30 -18.07 -2.29
C ARG A 130 -4.73 -16.88 -1.55
N LEU A 131 -3.71 -16.24 -2.11
CA LEU A 131 -3.12 -15.02 -1.55
C LEU A 131 -4.14 -13.89 -1.49
N ARG A 132 -4.92 -13.68 -2.57
CA ARG A 132 -5.99 -12.68 -2.59
C ARG A 132 -7.03 -12.94 -1.50
N GLY A 133 -7.47 -14.19 -1.35
CA GLY A 133 -8.42 -14.58 -0.30
C GLY A 133 -7.86 -14.38 1.11
N LEU A 134 -6.56 -14.62 1.33
CA LEU A 134 -5.91 -14.33 2.60
C LEU A 134 -5.89 -12.82 2.89
N CYS A 135 -5.46 -11.99 1.92
CA CYS A 135 -5.44 -10.54 2.07
C CYS A 135 -6.84 -9.96 2.35
N ALA A 136 -7.87 -10.45 1.66
CA ALA A 136 -9.25 -10.02 1.89
C ALA A 136 -9.69 -10.29 3.35
N ARG A 137 -9.46 -11.50 3.86
CA ARG A 137 -9.80 -11.84 5.25
C ARG A 137 -9.01 -11.03 6.28
N LEU A 138 -7.72 -10.77 6.01
CA LEU A 138 -6.91 -9.92 6.88
C LEU A 138 -7.46 -8.49 6.93
N ASN A 139 -7.82 -7.92 5.78
CA ASN A 139 -8.41 -6.58 5.70
C ASN A 139 -9.79 -6.49 6.38
N GLU A 140 -10.62 -7.52 6.24
CA GLU A 140 -11.91 -7.61 6.94
C GLU A 140 -11.72 -7.67 8.46
N GLY A 141 -10.75 -8.47 8.93
CA GLY A 141 -10.45 -8.61 10.35
C GLY A 141 -9.92 -7.32 10.98
N THR A 142 -8.99 -6.63 10.30
CA THR A 142 -8.43 -5.36 10.80
C THR A 142 -9.45 -4.23 10.76
N GLY A 143 -10.29 -4.14 9.72
CA GLY A 143 -11.35 -3.15 9.63
C GLY A 143 -12.40 -3.28 10.74
N ARG A 144 -12.73 -4.52 11.16
CA ARG A 144 -13.64 -4.76 12.30
C ARG A 144 -13.00 -4.40 13.64
N ALA A 145 -11.71 -4.68 13.83
CA ALA A 145 -11.01 -4.39 15.08
C ALA A 145 -10.91 -2.88 15.38
N VAL A 146 -10.86 -2.02 14.35
CA VAL A 146 -10.81 -0.56 14.49
C VAL A 146 -12.17 0.04 14.91
N LEU A 147 -13.27 -0.71 14.76
CA LEU A 147 -14.64 -0.27 15.08
C LEU A 147 -15.20 -0.88 16.37
N ALA A 148 -14.42 -1.72 17.07
CA ALA A 148 -14.78 -2.21 18.39
C ALA A 148 -14.28 -1.20 19.45
N PRO A 149 -15.16 -0.65 20.30
CA PRO A 149 -14.80 0.33 21.34
C PRO A 149 -13.93 -0.26 22.46
#